data_AF-A0A1E7NF10-F1
#
_entry.id   AF-A0A1E7NF10-F1
#
_cell.length_a   1.000
_cell.length_b   1.000
_cell.length_c   1.000
_cell.angle_alpha   90.00
_cell.angle_beta   90.00
_cell.angle_gamma   90.00
#
_symmetry.space_group_name_H-M   'P 1'
#
loop_
_entity.id
_entity.type
_entity.pdbx_description
1 polymer ?
#
loop_
_entity_poly.entity_id
_entity_poly.type
_entity_poly.pdbx_seq_one_letter_code
_entity_poly.pdbx_strand_id
1 'polypeptide(L)'
;MHATGQAGGRLAFTVRMRADQFTMSAGSKEDSPGLRRGFVPRADGTEERTYGSASTGGFDAVEWSQRVAEHHGDVTEAMRAWLVETGRAVEDADIQYLEVRGWISE
;
A
#
# COMPACT_ATOMS: atom_id res chain seq x y z
N MET A 1 -8.30 10.54 1.15
CA MET A 1 -6.86 10.87 0.96
C MET A 1 -6.61 12.37 1.03
N HIS A 2 -7.07 13.17 0.06
CA HIS A 2 -6.81 14.62 0.04
C HIS A 2 -7.22 15.34 1.34
N ALA A 3 -8.42 15.07 1.86
CA ALA A 3 -8.88 15.63 3.14
C ALA A 3 -8.00 15.20 4.34
N THR A 4 -7.51 13.96 4.35
CA THR A 4 -6.57 13.46 5.35
C THR A 4 -5.23 14.20 5.26
N GLY A 5 -4.76 14.49 4.04
CA GLY A 5 -3.57 15.30 3.80
C GLY A 5 -3.70 16.73 4.32
N GLN A 6 -4.83 17.39 4.07
CA GLN A 6 -5.09 18.74 4.60
C GLN A 6 -5.10 18.80 6.14
N ALA A 7 -5.42 17.69 6.79
CA ALA A 7 -5.41 17.56 8.24
C ALA A 7 -4.07 17.04 8.81
N GLY A 8 -3.00 16.93 8.00
CA GLY A 8 -1.71 16.41 8.46
C GLY A 8 -1.74 14.94 8.85
N GLY A 9 -2.67 14.18 8.29
CA GLY A 9 -2.89 12.78 8.64
C GLY A 9 -1.93 11.79 7.98
N ARG A 10 -2.12 10.52 8.33
CA ARG A 10 -1.35 9.38 7.84
C ARG A 10 -2.27 8.39 7.12
N LEU A 11 -1.67 7.55 6.28
CA LEU A 11 -2.36 6.51 5.52
C LEU A 11 -1.75 5.12 5.77
N ALA A 12 -2.60 4.11 5.65
CA ALA A 12 -2.20 2.71 5.49
C ALA A 12 -2.93 2.15 4.27
N PHE A 13 -2.27 1.23 3.58
CA PHE A 13 -2.80 0.59 2.38
C PHE A 13 -2.89 -0.90 2.58
N THR A 14 -3.91 -1.53 2.00
CA THR A 14 -3.96 -2.98 1.84
C THR A 14 -4.19 -3.29 0.38
N VAL A 15 -3.29 -4.06 -0.22
CA VAL A 15 -3.26 -4.39 -1.64
C VAL A 15 -3.45 -5.88 -1.81
N ARG A 16 -4.26 -6.30 -2.78
CA ARG A 16 -4.40 -7.71 -3.17
C ARG A 16 -3.96 -7.94 -4.61
N MET A 17 -3.08 -8.90 -4.81
CA MET A 17 -2.58 -9.33 -6.13
C MET A 17 -2.36 -10.83 -6.15
N ARG A 18 -2.03 -11.42 -7.30
CA ARG A 18 -1.56 -12.81 -7.32
C ARG A 18 -0.25 -12.93 -6.53
N ALA A 19 -0.10 -14.04 -5.81
CA ALA A 19 1.07 -14.26 -4.96
C ALA A 19 2.40 -14.16 -5.72
N ASP A 20 2.41 -14.61 -6.98
CA ASP A 20 3.56 -14.63 -7.87
C ASP A 20 3.95 -13.24 -8.43
N GLN A 21 3.10 -12.23 -8.27
CA GLN A 21 3.40 -10.86 -8.67
C GLN A 21 4.11 -10.06 -7.58
N PHE A 22 4.14 -10.55 -6.35
CA PHE A 22 4.99 -9.99 -5.31
C PHE A 22 6.40 -10.54 -5.43
N THR A 23 7.38 -9.64 -5.45
CA THR A 23 8.81 -9.98 -5.56
C THR A 23 9.43 -10.31 -4.20
N MET A 24 8.86 -9.78 -3.12
CA MET A 24 9.31 -10.04 -1.76
C MET A 24 8.51 -11.18 -1.11
N SER A 25 9.14 -11.96 -0.24
CA SER A 25 8.46 -13.02 0.50
C SER A 25 7.37 -12.47 1.42
N ALA A 26 6.24 -13.18 1.49
CA ALA A 26 5.14 -12.85 2.38
C ALA A 26 5.61 -12.73 3.84
N GLY A 27 5.22 -11.65 4.52
CA GLY A 27 5.59 -11.39 5.91
C GLY A 27 7.05 -10.94 6.12
N SER A 28 7.79 -10.66 5.04
CA SER A 28 9.12 -10.03 5.16
C SER A 28 9.02 -8.66 5.84
N LYS A 29 9.97 -8.37 6.74
CA LYS A 29 10.12 -7.05 7.34
C LYS A 29 10.53 -5.99 6.34
N GLU A 30 11.12 -6.40 5.21
CA GLU A 30 11.47 -5.49 4.11
C GLU A 30 10.23 -5.11 3.31
N ASP A 31 9.31 -6.06 3.10
CA ASP A 31 8.05 -5.83 2.40
C ASP A 31 7.11 -4.93 3.22
N SER A 32 6.86 -5.33 4.47
CA SER A 32 5.87 -4.70 5.36
C SER A 32 6.50 -4.31 6.71
N PRO A 33 7.36 -3.27 6.76
CA PRO A 33 8.08 -2.89 7.97
C PRO A 33 7.16 -2.63 9.16
N GLY A 34 7.55 -3.15 10.33
CA GLY A 34 6.83 -2.94 11.60
C GLY A 34 5.57 -3.79 11.79
N LEU A 35 5.02 -4.41 10.74
CA LEU A 35 3.78 -5.17 10.83
C LEU A 35 4.01 -6.62 11.25
N ARG A 36 3.36 -7.06 12.34
CA ARG A 36 3.42 -8.44 12.81
C ARG A 36 2.61 -9.41 11.93
N ARG A 37 1.54 -8.93 11.30
CA ARG A 37 0.66 -9.67 10.38
C ARG A 37 0.28 -8.78 9.20
N GLY A 38 1.27 -8.44 8.38
CA GLY A 38 1.09 -7.63 7.18
C GLY A 38 0.59 -8.39 5.96
N PHE A 39 0.33 -9.70 6.05
CA PHE A 39 -0.07 -10.51 4.91
C PHE A 39 -1.22 -11.47 5.22
N VAL A 40 -2.08 -11.72 4.24
CA VAL A 40 -3.17 -12.71 4.30
C VAL A 40 -3.24 -13.47 2.97
N PRO A 41 -2.86 -14.76 2.91
CA PRO A 41 -3.05 -15.57 1.72
C PRO A 41 -4.53 -15.92 1.54
N ARG A 42 -4.98 -16.03 0.29
CA ARG A 42 -6.35 -16.37 -0.09
C ARG A 42 -6.37 -17.69 -0.86
N ALA A 43 -7.51 -18.38 -0.82
CA ALA A 43 -7.65 -19.69 -1.45
C ALA A 43 -7.58 -19.66 -2.99
N ASP A 44 -7.77 -18.49 -3.60
CA ASP A 44 -7.72 -18.28 -5.06
C ASP A 44 -6.32 -17.93 -5.59
N GLY A 45 -5.27 -18.15 -4.78
CA GLY A 45 -3.89 -17.89 -5.19
C GLY A 45 -3.47 -16.42 -5.13
N THR A 46 -4.31 -15.56 -4.57
CA THR A 46 -3.96 -14.17 -4.29
C THR A 46 -3.48 -13.97 -2.85
N GLU A 47 -2.74 -12.90 -2.62
CA GLU A 47 -2.30 -12.46 -1.30
C GLU A 47 -2.70 -11.02 -1.09
N GLU A 48 -3.20 -10.72 0.12
CA GLU A 48 -3.30 -9.35 0.61
C GLU A 48 -2.03 -8.97 1.36
N ARG A 49 -1.49 -7.79 1.08
CA ARG A 49 -0.38 -7.18 1.81
C ARG A 49 -0.74 -5.80 2.31
N THR A 50 -0.41 -5.53 3.56
CA THR A 50 -0.69 -4.27 4.23
C THR A 50 0.59 -3.48 4.41
N TYR A 51 0.52 -2.19 4.11
CA TYR A 51 1.62 -1.26 4.25
C TYR A 51 1.21 -0.13 5.20
N GLY A 52 1.91 -0.05 6.33
CA GLY A 52 1.61 0.90 7.41
C GLY A 52 0.45 0.49 8.32
N SER A 53 0.39 1.09 9.50
CA SER A 53 -0.73 1.01 10.44
C SER A 53 -0.69 2.17 11.43
N ALA A 54 -1.79 2.40 12.13
CA ALA A 54 -1.83 3.39 13.21
C ALA A 54 -0.82 3.10 14.34
N SER A 55 -0.44 1.84 14.57
CA SER A 55 0.47 1.46 15.65
C SER A 55 1.94 1.38 15.23
N THR A 56 2.24 1.25 13.93
CA THR A 56 3.60 1.04 13.42
C THR A 56 4.09 2.16 12.52
N GLY A 57 3.27 3.21 12.36
CA GLY A 57 3.49 4.28 11.41
C GLY A 57 2.79 4.02 10.08
N GLY A 58 2.39 5.11 9.42
CA GLY A 58 1.77 5.11 8.11
C GLY A 58 2.48 6.08 7.17
N PHE A 59 2.01 6.11 5.94
CA PHE A 59 2.51 7.05 4.94
C PHE A 59 1.99 8.45 5.17
N ASP A 60 2.76 9.45 4.75
CA ASP A 60 2.31 10.84 4.75
C ASP A 60 1.15 11.05 3.76
N ALA A 61 0.03 11.59 4.24
CA ALA A 61 -1.15 11.75 3.40
C ALA A 61 -1.02 12.90 2.37
N VAL A 62 -0.16 13.89 2.63
CA VAL A 62 0.12 14.98 1.67
C VAL A 62 0.97 14.44 0.54
N GLU A 63 2.05 13.72 0.86
CA GLU A 63 2.93 13.08 -0.11
C GLU A 63 2.14 12.12 -1.02
N TRP A 64 1.32 11.25 -0.44
CA TRP A 64 0.48 10.34 -1.24
C TRP A 64 -0.59 11.05 -2.05
N SER A 65 -1.15 12.16 -1.55
CA SER A 65 -2.09 12.96 -2.33
C SER A 65 -1.43 13.58 -3.57
N GLN A 66 -0.15 13.96 -3.47
CA GLN A 66 0.62 14.47 -4.62
C GLN A 66 0.91 13.34 -5.60
N ARG A 67 1.38 12.19 -5.10
CA ARG A 67 1.63 11.01 -5.93
C ARG A 67 0.39 10.57 -6.72
N VAL A 68 -0.77 10.51 -6.07
CA VAL A 68 -2.04 10.21 -6.75
C VAL A 68 -2.38 11.27 -7.81
N ALA A 69 -2.10 12.55 -7.56
CA ALA A 69 -2.33 13.59 -8.56
C ALA A 69 -1.41 13.48 -9.78
N GLU A 70 -0.15 13.06 -9.60
CA GLU A 70 0.79 12.77 -10.68
C GLU A 70 0.32 11.61 -11.57
N HIS A 71 -0.45 10.69 -11.00
CA HIS A 71 -1.14 9.61 -11.72
C HIS A 71 -2.59 9.98 -12.09
N HIS A 72 -2.88 11.26 -12.33
CA HIS A 72 -4.18 11.77 -12.78
C HIS A 72 -5.37 11.42 -11.87
N GLY A 73 -5.11 11.20 -10.57
CA GLY A 73 -6.13 10.81 -9.59
C GLY A 73 -6.30 9.29 -9.43
N ASP A 74 -5.55 8.47 -10.17
CA ASP A 74 -5.65 7.02 -10.10
C ASP A 74 -4.80 6.46 -8.95
N VAL A 75 -5.48 6.05 -7.88
CA VAL A 75 -4.85 5.51 -6.66
C VAL A 75 -4.24 4.13 -6.92
N THR A 76 -4.85 3.34 -7.80
CA THR A 76 -4.39 1.99 -8.13
C THR A 76 -3.10 2.07 -8.92
N GLU A 77 -3.03 2.95 -9.93
CA GLU A 77 -1.81 3.21 -10.71
C GLU A 77 -0.69 3.77 -9.82
N ALA A 78 -0.99 4.74 -8.96
CA ALA A 78 0.00 5.29 -8.02
C ALA A 78 0.55 4.23 -7.06
N MET A 79 -0.30 3.32 -6.58
CA MET A 79 0.10 2.20 -5.73
C MET A 79 0.93 1.17 -6.51
N ARG A 80 0.53 0.79 -7.72
CA ARG A 80 1.32 -0.13 -8.56
C ARG A 80 2.71 0.47 -8.82
N ALA A 81 2.78 1.74 -9.20
CA ALA A 81 4.04 2.43 -9.42
C ALA A 81 4.93 2.42 -8.17
N TRP A 82 4.37 2.64 -6.97
CA TRP A 82 5.12 2.56 -5.71
C TRP A 82 5.61 1.14 -5.40
N LEU A 83 4.79 0.13 -5.63
CA LEU A 83 5.18 -1.26 -5.43
C LEU A 83 6.33 -1.66 -6.36
N VAL A 84 6.29 -1.21 -7.62
CA VAL A 84 7.36 -1.46 -8.60
C VAL A 84 8.63 -0.69 -8.24
N GLU A 85 8.52 0.63 -7.99
CA GLU A 85 9.63 1.50 -7.60
C GLU A 85 10.40 0.94 -6.40
N THR A 86 9.67 0.42 -5.42
CA THR A 86 10.26 -0.10 -4.18
C THR A 86 10.59 -1.59 -4.24
N GLY A 87 10.49 -2.21 -5.42
CA GLY A 87 10.84 -3.61 -5.66
C GLY A 87 9.98 -4.62 -4.89
N ARG A 88 8.71 -4.27 -4.60
CA ARG A 88 7.70 -5.14 -3.94
C ARG A 88 6.82 -5.89 -4.94
N ALA A 89 6.73 -5.42 -6.18
CA ALA A 89 5.96 -6.05 -7.23
C ALA A 89 6.64 -5.97 -8.60
N VAL A 90 6.24 -6.86 -9.50
CA VAL A 90 6.64 -6.85 -10.92
C VAL A 90 5.97 -5.69 -11.68
N GLU A 91 6.56 -5.27 -12.81
CA GLU A 91 6.10 -4.09 -13.57
C GLU A 91 4.65 -4.20 -14.06
N ASP A 92 4.21 -5.40 -14.41
CA ASP A 92 2.86 -5.72 -14.91
C ASP A 92 1.91 -6.24 -13.81
N ALA A 93 2.22 -5.93 -12.54
CA ALA A 93 1.41 -6.36 -11.41
C ALA A 93 -0.05 -5.87 -11.53
N ASP A 94 -0.99 -6.78 -11.25
CA ASP A 94 -2.43 -6.52 -11.38
C ASP A 94 -3.07 -6.42 -9.99
N ILE A 95 -3.40 -5.18 -9.60
CA ILE A 95 -4.05 -4.88 -8.32
C ILE A 95 -5.54 -5.18 -8.42
N GLN A 96 -5.94 -6.31 -7.83
CA GLN A 96 -7.33 -6.78 -7.82
C GLN A 96 -8.16 -6.11 -6.71
N TYR A 97 -7.51 -5.64 -5.64
CA TYR A 97 -8.15 -4.90 -4.57
C TYR A 97 -7.17 -3.92 -3.93
N LEU A 98 -7.66 -2.73 -3.61
CA LEU A 98 -6.94 -1.69 -2.90
C LEU A 98 -7.84 -1.07 -1.84
N GLU A 99 -7.38 -1.11 -0.60
CA GLU A 99 -7.96 -0.40 0.53
C GLU A 99 -7.05 0.74 0.96
N VAL A 100 -7.66 1.88 1.28
CA VAL A 100 -6.98 3.04 1.87
C VAL A 100 -7.62 3.35 3.22
N ARG A 101 -6.82 3.31 4.28
CA ARG A 101 -7.22 3.73 5.63
C ARG A 101 -6.45 4.99 6.00
N GLY A 102 -7.14 5.98 6.54
CA GLY A 102 -6.52 7.24 6.96
C GLY A 102 -6.88 7.61 8.39
N TRP A 103 -5.95 8.25 9.09
CA TRP A 103 -6.17 8.81 10.42
C TRP A 103 -5.44 10.14 10.56
N ILE A 104 -5.87 10.95 11.52
CA ILE A 104 -5.16 12.17 11.92
C ILE A 104 -4.29 11.78 13.11
N SER A 105 -3.02 12.18 13.10
CA SER A 105 -2.16 12.05 14.28
C SER A 105 -2.52 13.20 15.22
N GLU A 106 -2.86 12.92 16.48
CA GLU A 106 -3.10 13.96 17.49
C GLU A 106 -1.89 14.86 17.72
#